data_AF-A0A4R7TD64-F1
#
_entry.id   AF-A0A4R7TD64-F1
#
_cell.length_a   1.000
_cell.length_b   1.000
_cell.length_c   1.000
_cell.angle_alpha   90.00
_cell.angle_beta   90.00
_cell.angle_gamma   90.00
#
_symmetry.space_group_name_H-M   'P 1'
#
loop_
_entity.id
_entity.type
_entity.pdbx_description
1 polymer ?
#
loop_
_entity_poly.entity_id
_entity_poly.type
_entity_poly.pdbx_seq_one_letter_code
_entity_poly.pdbx_strand_id
1 'polypeptide(L)'
;MLTPRHQALVATLAGMTVGVAVFGTVLAINRANGPDTPSQVVATPSTTPSTPGPTDGLKADSLTYVTQTFGTDKAPVTTEVPDGWTSIQTGARPKFVDPTGVWQIRFDTRGSKQTPDDLVTARANSIDEQDLNVLSRTDGTLIYTYVDKVRGPRMGLSRWIPADGGKRSAIEITVGGRPQDQEALKAVLDHATDTLQLPPQDAGEAGDTRPN
;
A
#
# COMPACT_ATOMS: atom_id res chain seq x y z
N MET A 1 -40.01 -34.42 18.11
CA MET A 1 -38.69 -34.55 17.45
C MET A 1 -38.51 -33.32 16.55
N LEU A 2 -37.73 -32.34 17.02
CA LEU A 2 -37.42 -31.12 16.27
C LEU A 2 -36.04 -31.27 15.66
N THR A 3 -35.95 -31.25 14.33
CA THR A 3 -34.69 -31.18 13.59
C THR A 3 -34.24 -29.72 13.48
N PRO A 4 -33.01 -29.36 13.90
CA PRO A 4 -32.46 -28.06 13.61
C PRO A 4 -31.94 -28.03 12.17
N ARG A 5 -32.39 -27.05 11.38
CA ARG A 5 -31.74 -26.68 10.12
C ARG A 5 -30.49 -25.87 10.46
N HIS A 6 -29.32 -26.44 10.23
CA HIS A 6 -28.05 -25.73 10.28
C HIS A 6 -27.98 -24.74 9.11
N GLN A 7 -27.92 -23.45 9.41
CA GLN A 7 -27.50 -22.41 8.47
C GLN A 7 -26.00 -22.57 8.25
N ALA A 8 -25.60 -22.81 7.00
CA ALA A 8 -24.21 -22.78 6.57
C ALA A 8 -23.74 -21.33 6.54
N LEU A 9 -22.91 -20.94 7.50
CA LEU A 9 -22.13 -19.71 7.45
C LEU A 9 -20.99 -19.92 6.45
N VAL A 10 -21.17 -19.48 5.21
CA VAL A 10 -20.08 -19.40 4.23
C VAL A 10 -19.22 -18.20 4.62
N ALA A 11 -18.18 -18.46 5.42
CA ALA A 11 -17.12 -17.50 5.67
C ALA A 11 -16.27 -17.37 4.41
N THR A 12 -16.54 -16.37 3.58
CA THR A 12 -15.64 -16.00 2.48
C THR A 12 -14.39 -15.35 3.08
N LEU A 13 -13.36 -16.18 3.26
CA LEU A 13 -12.04 -15.77 3.69
C LEU A 13 -11.37 -14.91 2.59
N ALA A 14 -11.58 -13.59 2.66
CA ALA A 14 -10.93 -12.65 1.76
C ALA A 14 -9.47 -12.41 2.21
N GLY A 15 -8.56 -13.23 1.69
CA GLY A 15 -7.19 -12.84 1.35
C GLY A 15 -6.31 -12.18 2.42
N MET A 16 -6.00 -12.89 3.50
CA MET A 16 -4.78 -12.62 4.28
C MET A 16 -3.56 -12.95 3.42
N THR A 17 -2.92 -11.93 2.84
CA THR A 17 -1.54 -12.06 2.35
C THR A 17 -0.63 -11.40 3.37
N VAL A 18 -0.12 -12.21 4.29
CA VAL A 18 0.99 -11.84 5.17
C VAL A 18 2.23 -11.77 4.31
N GLY A 19 2.64 -10.55 3.94
CA GLY A 19 3.88 -10.31 3.23
C GLY A 19 5.06 -10.47 4.18
N VAL A 20 5.61 -11.68 4.28
CA VAL A 20 6.94 -11.91 4.87
C VAL A 20 7.96 -11.47 3.82
N ALA A 21 8.64 -10.35 4.06
CA ALA A 21 9.82 -9.99 3.31
C ALA A 21 11.05 -10.65 3.96
N VAL A 22 11.54 -11.73 3.34
CA VAL A 22 12.89 -12.24 3.62
C VAL A 22 13.85 -11.41 2.78
N PHE A 23 14.69 -10.60 3.42
CA PHE A 23 15.79 -9.94 2.74
C PHE A 23 16.96 -10.92 2.61
N GLY A 24 17.24 -11.32 1.37
CA GLY A 24 18.44 -12.10 1.03
C GLY A 24 19.67 -11.20 1.01
N THR A 25 20.66 -11.52 1.84
CA THR A 25 22.03 -10.97 1.74
C THR A 25 22.67 -11.38 0.42
N VAL A 26 23.02 -10.40 -0.42
CA VAL A 26 23.93 -10.62 -1.55
C VAL A 26 25.36 -10.57 -1.02
N LEU A 27 25.98 -11.74 -0.85
CA LEU A 27 27.42 -11.87 -0.68
C LEU A 27 28.08 -11.81 -2.07
N ALA A 28 28.61 -10.64 -2.44
CA ALA A 28 29.51 -10.54 -3.59
C ALA A 28 30.92 -11.01 -3.19
N ILE A 29 31.28 -12.24 -3.56
CA ILE A 29 32.67 -12.73 -3.48
C ILE A 29 33.35 -12.40 -4.80
N ASN A 30 34.15 -11.33 -4.83
CA ASN A 30 35.07 -11.08 -5.95
C ASN A 30 36.26 -12.04 -5.84
N ARG A 31 36.32 -13.05 -6.70
CA ARG A 31 37.52 -13.85 -6.95
C ARG A 31 38.35 -13.18 -8.04
N ALA A 32 39.55 -12.76 -7.67
CA ALA A 32 40.58 -12.17 -8.53
C ALA A 32 41.23 -13.22 -9.45
N ASN A 33 41.56 -12.82 -10.69
CA ASN A 33 42.59 -13.43 -11.53
C ASN A 33 43.13 -12.39 -12.53
N GLY A 34 44.42 -12.04 -12.42
CA GLY A 34 45.22 -11.43 -13.50
C GLY A 34 45.66 -9.97 -13.29
N PRO A 35 46.88 -9.56 -13.74
CA PRO A 35 47.69 -8.53 -13.07
C PRO A 35 47.75 -7.16 -13.78
N ASP A 36 48.04 -6.16 -12.95
CA ASP A 36 48.67 -4.85 -13.19
C ASP A 36 48.08 -3.89 -14.23
N THR A 37 47.21 -3.00 -13.74
CA THR A 37 47.16 -1.59 -14.17
C THR A 37 46.72 -0.74 -12.98
N PRO A 38 47.37 0.39 -12.63
CA PRO A 38 46.93 1.22 -11.51
C PRO A 38 45.66 1.98 -11.90
N SER A 39 44.51 1.35 -11.71
CA SER A 39 43.21 2.02 -11.80
C SER A 39 43.02 2.86 -10.55
N GLN A 40 43.08 4.18 -10.74
CA GLN A 40 42.66 5.19 -9.78
C GLN A 40 41.26 4.83 -9.27
N VAL A 41 41.17 4.44 -8.00
CA VAL A 41 39.89 4.13 -7.35
C VAL A 41 39.12 5.45 -7.22
N VAL A 42 38.20 5.68 -8.15
CA VAL A 42 37.12 6.63 -7.93
C VAL A 42 36.27 6.01 -6.82
N ALA A 43 36.45 6.49 -5.60
CA ALA A 43 35.57 6.17 -4.50
C ALA A 43 34.21 6.80 -4.80
N THR A 44 33.33 6.05 -5.48
CA THR A 44 31.91 6.33 -5.45
C THR A 44 31.45 6.20 -4.01
N PRO A 45 30.83 7.24 -3.40
CA PRO A 45 30.29 7.11 -2.05
C PRO A 45 29.22 6.01 -2.07
N SER A 46 29.54 4.90 -1.40
CA SER A 46 28.58 3.84 -1.15
C SER A 46 27.62 4.37 -0.09
N THR A 47 26.47 4.89 -0.53
CA THR A 47 25.37 5.26 0.36
C THR A 47 24.79 3.97 0.93
N THR A 48 25.35 3.52 2.06
CA THR A 48 24.69 2.50 2.87
C THR A 48 23.33 3.07 3.30
N PRO A 49 22.20 2.41 3.00
CA PRO A 49 20.90 2.87 3.47
C PRO A 49 20.95 2.92 5.00
N SER A 50 20.94 4.13 5.54
CA SER A 50 20.86 4.31 6.98
C SER A 50 19.45 3.95 7.39
N THR A 51 19.28 2.89 8.20
CA THR A 51 17.99 2.64 8.84
C THR A 51 17.65 3.88 9.67
N PRO A 52 16.53 4.57 9.39
CA PRO A 52 16.18 5.79 10.10
C PRO A 52 16.16 5.51 11.60
N GLY A 53 16.80 6.41 12.36
CA GLY A 53 16.71 6.33 13.80
C GLY A 53 15.25 6.50 14.26
N PRO A 54 14.92 6.15 15.51
CA PRO A 54 13.60 6.39 16.10
C PRO A 54 13.12 7.86 15.99
N THR A 55 14.04 8.79 15.79
CA THR A 55 13.81 10.24 15.67
C THR A 55 13.64 10.76 14.24
N ASP A 56 13.96 9.96 13.23
CA ASP A 56 13.87 10.35 11.82
C ASP A 56 12.47 9.99 11.30
N GLY A 57 11.50 10.83 11.68
CA GLY A 57 10.12 10.75 11.20
C GLY A 57 10.00 11.17 9.74
N LEU A 58 9.02 10.63 9.02
CA LEU A 58 8.66 11.09 7.68
C LEU A 58 8.20 12.55 7.79
N LYS A 59 8.73 13.43 6.93
CA LYS A 59 8.34 14.84 6.88
C LYS A 59 7.58 15.09 5.58
N ALA A 60 6.36 15.63 5.69
CA ALA A 60 5.52 15.92 4.53
C ALA A 60 6.22 16.87 3.55
N ASP A 61 6.79 17.96 4.08
CA ASP A 61 7.40 19.03 3.27
C ASP A 61 8.70 18.62 2.57
N SER A 62 9.28 17.46 2.90
CA SER A 62 10.46 16.92 2.21
C SER A 62 10.13 15.98 1.05
N LEU A 63 8.84 15.67 0.84
CA LEU A 63 8.43 14.74 -0.21
C LEU A 63 8.29 15.48 -1.54
N THR A 64 8.99 14.98 -2.54
CA THR A 64 8.70 15.22 -3.96
C THR A 64 7.94 14.02 -4.51
N TYR A 65 7.26 14.21 -5.65
CA TYR A 65 6.40 13.18 -6.21
C TYR A 65 6.69 12.96 -7.70
N VAL A 66 6.43 11.73 -8.14
CA VAL A 66 6.57 11.30 -9.54
C VAL A 66 5.31 10.59 -10.00
N THR A 67 4.89 10.87 -11.23
CA THR A 67 3.75 10.18 -11.84
C THR A 67 4.06 8.70 -12.07
N GLN A 68 3.14 7.84 -11.68
CA GLN A 68 3.17 6.40 -11.94
C GLN A 68 1.91 5.97 -12.67
N THR A 69 2.09 5.02 -13.60
CA THR A 69 0.99 4.40 -14.33
C THR A 69 0.95 2.91 -14.00
N PHE A 70 -0.23 2.41 -13.66
CA PHE A 70 -0.45 1.01 -13.29
C PHE A 70 -1.87 0.57 -13.63
N GLY A 71 -2.27 -0.63 -13.21
CA GLY A 71 -3.55 -1.24 -13.60
C GLY A 71 -3.36 -2.24 -14.74
N THR A 72 -4.28 -2.22 -15.70
CA THR A 72 -4.23 -3.06 -16.91
C THR A 72 -4.14 -2.19 -18.15
N ASP A 73 -3.65 -2.74 -19.26
CA ASP A 73 -3.55 -2.00 -20.53
C ASP A 73 -4.88 -1.40 -21.00
N LYS A 74 -6.01 -2.02 -20.62
CA LYS A 74 -7.36 -1.58 -20.97
C LYS A 74 -7.95 -0.54 -20.01
N ALA A 75 -7.40 -0.48 -18.81
CA ALA A 75 -7.88 0.37 -17.73
C ALA A 75 -6.67 0.90 -16.94
N PRO A 76 -5.83 1.76 -17.57
CA PRO A 76 -4.69 2.34 -16.91
C PRO A 76 -5.18 3.35 -15.87
N VAL A 77 -4.54 3.32 -14.70
CA VAL A 77 -4.70 4.30 -13.64
C VAL A 77 -3.39 5.05 -13.50
N THR A 78 -3.45 6.37 -13.37
CA THR A 78 -2.28 7.20 -13.08
C THR A 78 -2.48 7.96 -11.78
N THR A 79 -1.41 8.21 -11.05
CA THR A 79 -1.38 9.01 -9.83
C THR A 79 0.09 9.35 -9.52
N GLU A 80 0.32 10.29 -8.62
CA GLU A 80 1.66 10.59 -8.13
C GLU A 80 1.98 9.84 -6.83
N VAL A 81 3.19 9.30 -6.75
CA VAL A 81 3.74 8.65 -5.55
C VAL A 81 5.02 9.36 -5.14
N PRO A 82 5.46 9.25 -3.87
CA PRO A 82 6.71 9.87 -3.44
C PRO A 82 7.90 9.43 -4.29
N ASP A 83 8.73 10.38 -4.67
CA ASP A 83 9.96 10.13 -5.41
C ASP A 83 10.94 9.28 -4.59
N GLY A 84 11.72 8.45 -5.29
CA GLY A 84 12.62 7.48 -4.68
C GLY A 84 11.94 6.25 -4.04
N TRP A 85 10.60 6.19 -3.98
CA TRP A 85 9.90 4.98 -3.56
C TRP A 85 9.84 3.97 -4.70
N THR A 86 10.25 2.73 -4.40
CA THR A 86 10.39 1.68 -5.43
C THR A 86 9.17 0.78 -5.45
N SER A 87 8.70 0.43 -6.65
CA SER A 87 7.64 -0.56 -6.83
C SER A 87 8.16 -1.97 -6.50
N ILE A 88 7.49 -2.65 -5.57
CA ILE A 88 7.75 -4.06 -5.21
C ILE A 88 6.61 -4.99 -5.62
N GLN A 89 5.53 -4.42 -6.14
CA GLN A 89 4.40 -5.13 -6.72
C GLN A 89 3.82 -4.27 -7.84
N THR A 90 3.39 -4.90 -8.94
CA THR A 90 2.88 -4.23 -10.15
C THR A 90 1.45 -4.67 -10.50
N GLY A 91 0.93 -4.19 -11.62
CA GLY A 91 -0.39 -4.57 -12.15
C GLY A 91 -1.54 -3.85 -11.44
N ALA A 92 -2.61 -4.59 -11.14
CA ALA A 92 -3.83 -4.05 -10.51
C ALA A 92 -3.71 -3.79 -8.99
N ARG A 93 -2.62 -4.24 -8.36
CA ARG A 93 -2.39 -4.04 -6.92
C ARG A 93 -0.97 -3.55 -6.64
N PRO A 94 -0.54 -2.44 -7.27
CA PRO A 94 0.82 -2.00 -7.16
C PRO A 94 1.13 -1.54 -5.74
N LYS A 95 2.39 -1.71 -5.35
CA LYS A 95 2.88 -1.33 -4.02
C LYS A 95 4.24 -0.66 -4.17
N PHE A 96 4.37 0.53 -3.61
CA PHE A 96 5.59 1.31 -3.57
C PHE A 96 6.06 1.41 -2.12
N VAL A 97 7.36 1.25 -1.90
CA VAL A 97 7.99 1.32 -0.58
C VAL A 97 9.15 2.30 -0.62
N ASP A 98 9.35 3.01 0.49
CA ASP A 98 10.50 3.87 0.65
C ASP A 98 11.81 3.03 0.74
N PRO A 99 13.00 3.64 0.55
CA PRO A 99 14.28 2.93 0.62
C PRO A 99 14.53 2.15 1.92
N THR A 100 13.86 2.51 3.01
CA THR A 100 14.00 1.91 4.34
C THR A 100 12.96 0.79 4.57
N GLY A 101 11.93 0.71 3.73
CA GLY A 101 10.82 -0.23 3.83
C GLY A 101 9.86 0.04 4.99
N VAL A 102 9.98 1.19 5.66
CA VAL A 102 9.13 1.57 6.79
C VAL A 102 7.81 2.15 6.30
N TRP A 103 7.86 2.97 5.24
CA TRP A 103 6.71 3.66 4.66
C TRP A 103 6.34 3.05 3.31
N GLN A 104 5.04 2.96 3.07
CA GLN A 104 4.53 2.31 1.86
C GLN A 104 3.20 2.92 1.43
N ILE A 105 2.96 2.88 0.13
CA ILE A 105 1.66 3.16 -0.48
C ILE A 105 1.29 1.99 -1.39
N ARG A 106 0.05 1.53 -1.29
CA ARG A 106 -0.50 0.44 -2.09
C ARG A 106 -1.82 0.88 -2.69
N PHE A 107 -2.07 0.42 -3.91
CA PHE A 107 -3.32 0.61 -4.61
C PHE A 107 -4.02 -0.74 -4.82
N ASP A 108 -5.34 -0.73 -4.93
CA ASP A 108 -6.14 -1.86 -5.45
C ASP A 108 -7.12 -1.34 -6.49
N THR A 109 -6.77 -1.45 -7.76
CA THR A 109 -7.52 -0.88 -8.89
C THR A 109 -8.68 -1.76 -9.36
N ARG A 110 -8.97 -2.84 -8.64
CA ARG A 110 -10.07 -3.75 -9.01
C ARG A 110 -11.44 -3.18 -8.62
N GLY A 111 -11.46 -2.16 -7.76
CA GLY A 111 -12.68 -1.60 -7.18
C GLY A 111 -13.45 -2.63 -6.35
N SER A 112 -14.65 -2.25 -5.94
CA SER A 112 -15.61 -3.12 -5.27
C SER A 112 -17.03 -2.68 -5.58
N LYS A 113 -17.97 -3.63 -5.52
CA LYS A 113 -19.41 -3.40 -5.63
C LYS A 113 -20.02 -2.77 -4.37
N GLN A 114 -19.26 -2.70 -3.28
CA GLN A 114 -19.69 -2.10 -2.02
C GLN A 114 -19.45 -0.59 -1.99
N THR A 115 -20.20 0.11 -1.14
CA THR A 115 -19.97 1.53 -0.87
C THR A 115 -18.65 1.73 -0.11
N PRO A 116 -18.01 2.91 -0.20
CA PRO A 116 -16.85 3.23 0.62
C PRO A 116 -17.07 3.01 2.13
N ASP A 117 -18.25 3.35 2.66
CA ASP A 117 -18.55 3.21 4.09
C ASP A 117 -18.69 1.75 4.54
N ASP A 118 -19.27 0.90 3.68
CA ASP A 118 -19.32 -0.54 3.91
C ASP A 118 -17.91 -1.14 3.91
N LEU A 119 -17.04 -0.69 2.99
CA LEU A 119 -15.65 -1.15 2.89
C LEU A 119 -14.80 -0.70 4.09
N VAL A 120 -14.98 0.53 4.58
CA VAL A 120 -14.38 1.02 5.83
C VAL A 120 -14.75 0.08 6.99
N THR A 121 -16.04 -0.25 7.10
CA THR A 121 -16.54 -1.12 8.17
C THR A 121 -16.00 -2.55 8.03
N ALA A 122 -16.06 -3.12 6.83
CA ALA A 122 -15.57 -4.47 6.56
C ALA A 122 -14.06 -4.57 6.81
N ARG A 123 -13.29 -3.57 6.37
CA ARG A 123 -11.84 -3.52 6.59
C ARG A 123 -11.51 -3.46 8.07
N ALA A 124 -12.16 -2.58 8.83
CA ALA A 124 -11.94 -2.47 10.27
C ALA A 124 -12.21 -3.80 11.00
N ASN A 125 -13.23 -4.55 10.58
CA ASN A 125 -13.57 -5.86 11.16
C ASN A 125 -12.63 -6.99 10.71
N SER A 126 -11.94 -6.83 9.57
CA SER A 126 -11.03 -7.84 9.00
C SER A 126 -9.61 -7.80 9.54
N ILE A 127 -9.22 -6.70 10.20
CA ILE A 127 -7.85 -6.53 10.71
C ILE A 127 -7.70 -7.37 11.97
N ASP A 128 -6.91 -8.44 11.86
CA ASP A 128 -6.53 -9.31 12.97
C ASP A 128 -5.08 -9.02 13.35
N GLU A 129 -4.88 -7.91 14.06
CA GLU A 129 -3.58 -7.44 14.55
C GLU A 129 -3.65 -7.14 16.04
N GLN A 130 -2.51 -7.24 16.72
CA GLN A 130 -2.45 -6.94 18.15
C GLN A 130 -2.69 -5.46 18.41
N ASP A 131 -3.41 -5.14 19.49
CA ASP A 131 -3.69 -3.77 19.93
C ASP A 131 -4.26 -2.87 18.82
N LEU A 132 -5.13 -3.42 17.97
CA LEU A 132 -5.84 -2.64 16.96
C LEU A 132 -6.64 -1.51 17.63
N ASN A 133 -6.37 -0.28 17.20
CA ASN A 133 -7.11 0.90 17.61
C ASN A 133 -7.55 1.69 16.37
N VAL A 134 -8.86 1.82 16.18
CA VAL A 134 -9.43 2.60 15.08
C VAL A 134 -9.60 4.05 15.52
N LEU A 135 -8.91 4.96 14.82
CA LEU A 135 -8.88 6.38 15.14
C LEU A 135 -9.98 7.18 14.40
N SER A 136 -10.30 6.80 13.16
CA SER A 136 -11.33 7.47 12.35
C SER A 136 -11.91 6.55 11.27
N ARG A 137 -13.17 6.81 10.88
CA ARG A 137 -13.95 6.11 9.83
C ARG A 137 -14.71 7.08 8.92
N THR A 138 -14.15 8.24 8.64
CA THR A 138 -14.88 9.36 8.00
C THR A 138 -14.60 9.42 6.51
N ASP A 139 -15.59 9.82 5.70
CA ASP A 139 -15.47 10.09 4.26
C ASP A 139 -14.79 8.95 3.48
N GLY A 140 -15.28 7.72 3.65
CA GLY A 140 -14.70 6.54 3.00
C GLY A 140 -13.23 6.30 3.37
N THR A 141 -12.76 6.81 4.51
CA THR A 141 -11.37 6.68 4.99
C THR A 141 -11.33 6.02 6.37
N LEU A 142 -10.54 4.96 6.50
CA LEU A 142 -10.22 4.27 7.75
C LEU A 142 -8.81 4.66 8.20
N ILE A 143 -8.66 5.19 9.41
CA ILE A 143 -7.37 5.47 10.06
C ILE A 143 -7.25 4.61 11.31
N TYR A 144 -6.15 3.88 11.45
CA TYR A 144 -5.97 2.92 12.54
C TYR A 144 -4.50 2.71 12.89
N THR A 145 -4.26 2.29 14.13
CA THR A 145 -2.96 1.80 14.61
C THR A 145 -3.07 0.36 15.06
N TYR A 146 -1.95 -0.35 15.06
CA TYR A 146 -1.82 -1.71 15.57
C TYR A 146 -0.37 -2.01 15.93
N VAL A 147 -0.11 -3.14 16.59
CA VAL A 147 1.23 -3.64 16.88
C VAL A 147 1.52 -4.84 15.99
N ASP A 148 2.48 -4.67 15.08
CA ASP A 148 3.00 -5.75 14.26
C ASP A 148 4.02 -6.56 15.07
N LYS A 149 3.89 -7.90 15.03
CA LYS A 149 4.73 -8.83 15.81
C LYS A 149 6.23 -8.69 15.56
N VAL A 150 6.62 -8.25 14.36
CA VAL A 150 8.02 -8.14 13.94
C VAL A 150 8.48 -6.69 13.93
N ARG A 151 7.59 -5.80 13.50
CA ARG A 151 7.91 -4.43 13.13
C ARG A 151 7.54 -3.39 14.19
N GLY A 152 6.89 -3.80 15.28
CA GLY A 152 6.45 -2.92 16.36
C GLY A 152 5.20 -2.10 16.00
N PRO A 153 4.99 -0.94 16.65
CA PRO A 153 3.83 -0.08 16.42
C PRO A 153 3.73 0.39 14.97
N ARG A 154 2.53 0.26 14.38
CA ARG A 154 2.22 0.59 12.99
C ARG A 154 0.94 1.39 12.89
N MET A 155 0.85 2.13 11.79
CA MET A 155 -0.32 2.90 11.39
C MET A 155 -0.68 2.59 9.95
N GLY A 156 -1.98 2.47 9.69
CA GLY A 156 -2.56 2.35 8.34
C GLY A 156 -3.63 3.40 8.11
N LEU A 157 -3.66 3.95 6.90
CA LEU A 157 -4.70 4.82 6.38
C LEU A 157 -5.20 4.21 5.07
N SER A 158 -6.48 3.79 5.02
CA SER A 158 -7.10 3.22 3.83
C SER A 158 -8.24 4.12 3.37
N ARG A 159 -8.24 4.55 2.11
CA ARG A 159 -9.31 5.34 1.49
C ARG A 159 -9.89 4.62 0.28
N TRP A 160 -11.21 4.55 0.20
CA TRP A 160 -11.93 4.01 -0.95
C TRP A 160 -12.55 5.16 -1.74
N ILE A 161 -12.19 5.25 -3.02
CA ILE A 161 -12.65 6.34 -3.89
C ILE A 161 -14.02 5.98 -4.47
N PRO A 162 -15.07 6.81 -4.25
CA PRO A 162 -16.41 6.51 -4.71
C PRO A 162 -16.48 6.51 -6.24
N ALA A 163 -17.33 5.64 -6.79
CA ALA A 163 -17.78 5.69 -8.17
C ALA A 163 -19.31 5.52 -8.23
N ASP A 164 -19.90 5.78 -9.41
CA ASP A 164 -21.34 5.70 -9.66
C ASP A 164 -22.18 6.43 -8.60
N GLY A 165 -21.78 7.67 -8.28
CA GLY A 165 -22.45 8.47 -7.26
C GLY A 165 -22.34 7.90 -5.84
N GLY A 166 -21.30 7.13 -5.54
CA GLY A 166 -21.01 6.59 -4.20
C GLY A 166 -21.57 5.20 -3.92
N LYS A 167 -22.24 4.57 -4.90
CA LYS A 167 -22.82 3.22 -4.74
C LYS A 167 -21.78 2.11 -4.79
N ARG A 168 -20.59 2.40 -5.30
CA ARG A 168 -19.48 1.47 -5.48
C ARG A 168 -18.15 2.17 -5.19
N SER A 169 -17.07 1.40 -5.08
CA SER A 169 -15.71 1.93 -5.00
C SER A 169 -14.92 1.63 -6.28
N ALA A 170 -14.20 2.62 -6.80
CA ALA A 170 -13.33 2.46 -7.96
C ALA A 170 -11.95 1.90 -7.60
N ILE A 171 -11.38 2.36 -6.49
CA ILE A 171 -10.01 2.05 -6.09
C ILE A 171 -9.89 2.17 -4.57
N GLU A 172 -9.09 1.30 -3.98
CA GLU A 172 -8.57 1.46 -2.62
C GLU A 172 -7.15 2.03 -2.69
N ILE A 173 -6.85 3.05 -1.89
CA ILE A 173 -5.51 3.57 -1.63
C ILE A 173 -5.20 3.32 -0.17
N THR A 174 -4.11 2.61 0.12
CA THR A 174 -3.66 2.33 1.49
C THR A 174 -2.23 2.83 1.69
N VAL A 175 -2.04 3.74 2.65
CA VAL A 175 -0.74 4.25 3.09
C VAL A 175 -0.42 3.67 4.47
N GLY A 176 0.83 3.26 4.70
CA GLY A 176 1.26 2.68 5.96
C GLY A 176 2.64 3.15 6.42
N GLY A 177 2.83 3.21 7.73
CA GLY A 177 4.06 3.68 8.36
C GLY A 177 4.06 3.46 9.87
N ARG A 178 4.70 4.36 10.62
CA ARG A 178 4.68 4.36 12.09
C ARG A 178 3.69 5.41 12.61
N PRO A 179 3.14 5.26 13.83
CA PRO A 179 2.22 6.24 14.40
C PRO A 179 2.78 7.67 14.46
N GLN A 180 4.08 7.87 14.73
CA GLN A 180 4.67 9.21 14.78
C GLN A 180 4.70 9.93 13.42
N ASP A 181 4.48 9.21 12.31
CA ASP A 181 4.55 9.74 10.95
C ASP A 181 3.17 10.15 10.41
N GLN A 182 2.11 10.14 11.25
CA GLN A 182 0.71 10.29 10.84
C GLN A 182 0.45 11.44 9.86
N GLU A 183 0.98 12.64 10.15
CA GLU A 183 0.75 13.83 9.31
C GLU A 183 1.33 13.65 7.90
N ALA A 184 2.55 13.12 7.80
CA ALA A 184 3.17 12.86 6.51
C ALA A 184 2.50 11.70 5.76
N LEU A 185 2.04 10.65 6.46
CA LEU A 185 1.26 9.58 5.84
C LEU A 185 -0.07 10.09 5.30
N LYS A 186 -0.72 11.00 6.02
CA LYS A 186 -1.93 11.67 5.55
C LYS A 186 -1.65 12.53 4.31
N ALA A 187 -0.56 13.29 4.30
CA ALA A 187 -0.15 14.08 3.14
C ALA A 187 0.10 13.20 1.90
N VAL A 188 0.76 12.04 2.07
CA VAL A 188 0.94 11.06 0.97
C VAL A 188 -0.41 10.54 0.46
N LEU A 189 -1.32 10.18 1.35
CA LEU A 189 -2.64 9.68 0.96
C LEU A 189 -3.47 10.75 0.23
N ASP A 190 -3.49 11.97 0.76
CA ASP A 190 -4.24 13.08 0.19
C ASP A 190 -3.67 13.45 -1.19
N HIS A 191 -2.34 13.59 -1.33
CA HIS A 191 -1.71 13.88 -2.63
C HIS A 191 -1.96 12.80 -3.68
N ALA A 192 -1.84 11.52 -3.32
CA ALA A 192 -2.13 10.43 -4.24
C ALA A 192 -3.62 10.40 -4.64
N THR A 193 -4.52 10.82 -3.73
CA THR A 193 -5.95 10.94 -4.02
C THR A 193 -6.21 12.10 -4.99
N ASP A 194 -5.60 13.26 -4.76
CA ASP A 194 -5.83 14.49 -5.53
C ASP A 194 -5.26 14.40 -6.96
N THR A 195 -4.18 13.64 -7.14
CA THR A 195 -3.53 13.42 -8.44
C THR A 195 -4.02 12.18 -9.17
N LEU A 196 -4.94 11.42 -8.58
CA LEU A 196 -5.48 10.20 -9.17
C LEU A 196 -6.28 10.50 -10.44
N GLN A 197 -5.93 9.81 -11.52
CA GLN A 197 -6.71 9.78 -12.75
C GLN A 197 -7.14 8.34 -13.00
N LEU A 198 -8.46 8.14 -12.96
CA LEU A 198 -9.10 6.88 -13.31
C LEU A 198 -9.34 6.82 -14.83
N PRO A 199 -9.36 5.62 -15.43
CA PRO A 199 -9.74 5.47 -16.82
C PRO A 199 -11.20 5.93 -17.03
N PRO A 200 -11.56 6.37 -18.24
CA PRO A 200 -12.94 6.74 -18.57
C PRO A 200 -13.93 5.61 -18.21
N GLN A 201 -15.07 5.97 -17.62
CA GLN A 201 -16.06 5.02 -17.10
C GLN A 201 -16.73 4.15 -18.19
N ASP A 202 -16.58 4.49 -19.47
CA ASP A 202 -17.21 3.81 -20.60
C ASP A 202 -16.53 2.49 -21.01
N ALA A 203 -15.45 2.08 -20.33
CA ALA A 203 -14.63 0.92 -20.71
C ALA A 203 -15.23 -0.47 -20.36
N GLY A 204 -16.49 -0.59 -19.91
CA GLY A 204 -17.15 -1.90 -19.84
C GLY A 204 -18.37 -2.01 -18.93
N GLU A 205 -19.56 -1.79 -19.48
CA GLU A 205 -20.83 -2.21 -18.85
C GLU A 205 -21.26 -3.65 -19.22
N ALA A 206 -20.52 -4.37 -20.07
CA ALA A 206 -20.84 -5.76 -20.38
C ALA A 206 -20.19 -6.72 -19.35
N GLY A 207 -20.92 -7.00 -18.26
CA GLY A 207 -20.58 -8.03 -17.27
C GLY A 207 -19.61 -7.57 -16.18
N ASP A 208 -20.13 -6.87 -15.17
CA ASP A 208 -19.33 -6.38 -14.03
C ASP A 208 -18.71 -7.53 -13.20
N THR A 209 -17.43 -7.79 -13.46
CA THR A 209 -16.60 -8.86 -12.83
C THR A 209 -15.91 -8.43 -11.54
N ARG A 210 -16.23 -7.24 -10.98
CA ARG A 210 -15.57 -6.75 -9.77
C ARG A 210 -15.91 -7.56 -8.51
N PRO A 211 -14.99 -7.60 -7.53
CA PRO A 211 -15.21 -8.29 -6.27
C PRO A 211 -16.29 -7.59 -5.42
N ASN A 212 -16.88 -8.34 -4.50
CA ASN A 212 -17.74 -7.82 -3.43
C ASN A 212 -16.84 -7.37 -2.29
#